data_AF-A0A2E5M4U3-F1
#
_entry.id   AF-A0A2E5M4U3-F1
#
_cell.length_a   1.000
_cell.length_b   1.000
_cell.length_c   1.000
_cell.angle_alpha   90.00
_cell.angle_beta   90.00
_cell.angle_gamma   90.00
#
_symmetry.space_group_name_H-M   'P 1'
#
loop_
_entity.id
_entity.type
_entity.pdbx_description
1 polymer ?
#
loop_
_entity_poly.entity_id
_entity_poly.type
_entity_poly.pdbx_seq_one_letter_code
_entity_poly.pdbx_strand_id
1 'polypeptide(L)'
;MVGVRWHSQGRHLYPRIQGHEWQTGGRLRCCPFCYVISFLGSIWDDIVHELFQQLKAGDGPLEISDAIPAPVCRFASELAAARVLGASLEFPRIEVGGSASQLQLEGAFEQLADLSGWYAWRDWAADWVSRFGRLGNASAVRLNMSHSLGPTCPRFHVDAIHLRLIATLLGPGTQWLRPVDVSQTADGRICQTADPHLVQQIGAGSVGLFKGANFDPESGRGVVHRSPPDRVDRIVVTLDFAA
;
A
#
# COMPACT_ATOMS: atom_id res chain seq x y z
N MET A 1 6.71 18.58 17.16
CA MET A 1 6.54 17.70 15.98
C MET A 1 6.79 16.30 16.47
N VAL A 2 5.74 15.51 16.67
CA VAL A 2 5.87 14.14 17.17
C VAL A 2 6.10 13.27 15.95
N GLY A 3 7.25 12.61 15.85
CA GLY A 3 7.53 11.72 14.73
C GLY A 3 6.90 10.36 15.02
N VAL A 4 5.92 9.95 14.21
CA VAL A 4 5.43 8.56 14.22
C VAL A 4 6.44 7.67 13.49
N ARG A 5 7.08 6.76 14.24
CA ARG A 5 7.87 5.67 13.65
C ARG A 5 7.05 4.39 13.69
N TRP A 6 6.97 3.73 12.55
CA TRP A 6 6.35 2.42 12.40
C TRP A 6 7.40 1.35 12.73
N HIS A 7 7.06 0.43 13.62
CA HIS A 7 7.90 -0.72 13.94
C HIS A 7 7.10 -2.00 13.80
N SER A 8 7.73 -3.04 13.23
CA SER A 8 7.20 -4.39 13.23
C SER A 8 7.55 -5.08 14.55
N GLN A 9 6.54 -5.56 15.28
CA GLN A 9 6.72 -6.58 16.31
C GLN A 9 5.80 -7.77 16.01
N GLY A 10 6.38 -8.88 15.56
CA GLY A 10 5.60 -10.05 15.13
C GLY A 10 4.84 -9.81 13.83
N ARG A 11 3.60 -10.31 13.72
CA ARG A 11 2.72 -10.16 12.53
C ARG A 11 1.99 -8.81 12.45
N HIS A 12 2.28 -7.87 13.36
CA HIS A 12 1.55 -6.61 13.46
C HIS A 12 2.50 -5.41 13.48
N LEU A 13 2.11 -4.37 12.74
CA LEU A 13 2.73 -3.04 12.76
C LEU A 13 2.05 -2.19 13.83
N TYR A 14 2.85 -1.66 14.75
CA TYR A 14 2.38 -0.74 15.79
C TYR A 14 2.99 0.65 15.58
N PRO A 15 2.19 1.72 15.65
CA PRO A 15 2.74 3.07 15.70
C PRO A 15 3.38 3.29 17.08
N ARG A 16 4.62 3.78 17.11
CA ARG A 16 5.25 4.25 18.35
C ARG A 16 5.32 5.77 18.34
N ILE A 17 4.51 6.40 19.18
CA ILE A 17 4.51 7.84 19.44
C ILE A 17 5.58 8.13 20.51
N GLN A 18 6.57 8.98 20.21
CA GLN A 18 7.57 9.38 21.23
C GLN A 18 6.88 10.19 22.35
N GLY A 19 6.89 9.68 23.59
CA GLY A 19 6.42 10.41 24.78
C GLY A 19 5.52 9.64 25.76
N HIS A 20 5.02 8.45 25.39
CA HIS A 20 4.18 7.63 26.28
C HIS A 20 4.90 6.36 26.72
N GLU A 21 5.16 6.26 28.02
CA GLU A 21 5.68 5.05 28.68
C GLU A 21 4.49 4.16 29.11
N TRP A 22 4.51 2.88 28.73
CA TRP A 22 3.46 1.93 29.08
C TRP A 22 3.62 1.51 30.55
N GLN A 23 2.84 2.10 31.46
CA GLN A 23 2.77 1.61 32.84
C GLN A 23 1.84 0.40 32.93
N THR A 24 2.42 -0.80 33.02
CA THR A 24 1.68 -2.03 33.36
C THR A 24 1.45 -2.07 34.87
N GLY A 25 0.23 -1.76 35.33
CA GLY A 25 -0.11 -1.89 36.75
C GLY A 25 -1.61 -1.87 37.00
N GLY A 26 -2.25 -3.05 37.04
CA GLY A 26 -3.61 -3.19 37.57
C GLY A 26 -4.34 -4.43 37.06
N ARG A 27 -4.52 -5.43 37.93
CA ARG A 27 -5.43 -6.57 37.67
C ARG A 27 -6.88 -6.08 37.73
N LEU A 28 -7.61 -6.20 36.62
CA LEU A 28 -9.07 -6.27 36.62
C LEU A 28 -9.52 -7.47 35.78
N ARG A 29 -10.16 -8.43 36.46
CA ARG A 29 -10.89 -9.53 35.85
C ARG A 29 -12.24 -8.98 35.37
N CYS A 30 -12.44 -8.89 34.07
CA CYS A 30 -13.72 -8.96 33.35
C CYS A 30 -13.43 -8.97 31.84
N CYS A 31 -14.15 -9.83 31.10
CA CYS A 31 -14.10 -10.14 29.65
C CYS A 31 -13.28 -9.21 28.71
N PRO A 32 -12.31 -9.70 27.91
CA PRO A 32 -11.35 -8.87 27.17
C PRO A 32 -11.85 -8.31 25.82
N PHE A 33 -13.10 -8.52 25.41
CA PHE A 33 -13.52 -8.23 24.02
C PHE A 33 -14.30 -6.92 23.81
N CYS A 34 -14.90 -6.31 24.84
CA CYS A 34 -15.81 -5.18 24.64
C CYS A 34 -15.25 -3.79 24.98
N TYR A 35 -14.20 -3.68 25.80
CA TYR A 35 -13.70 -2.37 26.25
C TYR A 35 -12.53 -1.80 25.42
N VAL A 36 -12.02 -2.59 24.48
CA VAL A 36 -10.89 -2.19 23.62
C VAL A 36 -11.36 -1.41 22.37
N ILE A 37 -12.66 -1.48 22.02
CA ILE A 37 -13.18 -0.90 20.77
C ILE A 37 -13.34 0.63 20.87
N SER A 38 -13.76 1.16 22.01
CA SER A 38 -14.01 2.60 22.18
C SER A 38 -12.74 3.43 22.36
N PHE A 39 -11.70 2.84 22.96
CA PHE A 39 -10.41 3.52 23.21
C PHE A 39 -9.45 3.42 22.01
N LEU A 40 -9.59 2.39 21.17
CA LEU A 40 -8.84 2.29 19.91
C LEU A 40 -9.40 3.20 18.81
N GLY A 41 -10.67 3.61 18.88
CA GLY A 41 -11.29 4.50 17.90
C GLY A 41 -10.63 5.88 17.85
N SER A 42 -10.44 6.54 19.00
CA SER A 42 -9.84 7.88 19.05
C SER A 42 -8.36 7.87 18.64
N ILE A 43 -7.60 6.87 19.08
CA ILE A 43 -6.19 6.71 18.68
C ILE A 43 -6.09 6.45 17.18
N TRP A 44 -7.04 5.70 16.61
CA TRP A 44 -7.09 5.42 15.19
C TRP A 44 -7.45 6.66 14.36
N ASP A 45 -8.41 7.47 14.81
CA ASP A 45 -8.78 8.72 14.14
C ASP A 45 -7.62 9.71 14.14
N ASP A 46 -6.85 9.79 15.23
CA ASP A 46 -5.64 10.60 15.31
C ASP A 46 -4.55 10.12 14.34
N ILE A 47 -4.33 8.79 14.25
CA ILE A 47 -3.36 8.20 13.31
C ILE A 47 -3.78 8.45 11.85
N VAL A 48 -5.06 8.23 11.52
CA VAL A 48 -5.58 8.46 10.17
C VAL A 48 -5.46 9.95 9.82
N HIS A 49 -5.80 10.83 10.75
CA HIS A 49 -5.64 12.27 10.56
C HIS A 49 -4.18 12.65 10.31
N GLU A 50 -3.25 12.14 11.12
CA GLU A 50 -1.83 12.43 10.96
C GLU A 50 -1.28 11.90 9.62
N LEU A 51 -1.63 10.66 9.25
CA LEU A 51 -1.26 10.08 7.96
C LEU A 51 -1.82 10.91 6.79
N PHE A 52 -3.06 11.39 6.90
CA PHE A 52 -3.65 12.25 5.90
C PHE A 52 -2.93 13.60 5.80
N GLN A 53 -2.54 14.21 6.92
CA GLN A 53 -1.74 15.43 6.91
C GLN A 53 -0.35 15.21 6.31
N GLN A 54 0.31 14.09 6.63
CA GLN A 54 1.59 13.72 6.03
C GLN A 54 1.47 13.52 4.51
N LEU A 55 0.43 12.81 4.07
CA LEU A 55 0.10 12.68 2.64
C LEU A 55 -0.09 14.05 2.01
N LYS A 56 -0.93 14.91 2.59
CA LYS A 56 -1.22 16.25 2.05
C LYS A 56 0.04 17.11 1.95
N ALA A 57 0.86 17.14 3.00
CA ALA A 57 2.07 17.95 3.07
C ALA A 57 3.25 17.42 2.23
N GLY A 58 3.29 16.11 1.96
CA GLY A 58 4.40 15.48 1.25
C GLY A 58 4.44 15.76 -0.25
N ASP A 59 5.61 16.01 -0.80
CA ASP A 59 5.85 16.18 -2.24
C ASP A 59 6.12 14.84 -2.97
N GLY A 60 5.78 13.72 -2.34
CA GLY A 60 6.02 12.36 -2.86
C GLY A 60 5.03 11.35 -2.29
N PRO A 61 5.21 10.05 -2.58
CA PRO A 61 4.44 9.01 -1.93
C PRO A 61 4.80 8.94 -0.44
N LEU A 62 3.83 8.61 0.40
CA LEU A 62 4.11 8.23 1.78
C LEU A 62 4.58 6.77 1.78
N GLU A 63 5.87 6.56 2.00
CA GLU A 63 6.47 5.23 2.06
C GLU A 63 6.43 4.68 3.48
N ILE A 64 5.92 3.46 3.62
CA ILE A 64 5.90 2.68 4.85
C ILE A 64 6.89 1.53 4.65
N SER A 65 8.09 1.68 5.22
CA SER A 65 9.18 0.72 5.13
C SER A 65 8.90 -0.55 5.93
N ASP A 66 9.52 -1.67 5.52
CA ASP A 66 9.40 -2.99 6.17
C ASP A 66 7.94 -3.48 6.33
N ALA A 67 7.07 -3.03 5.42
CA ALA A 67 5.64 -3.30 5.43
C ALA A 67 5.28 -4.65 4.82
N ILE A 68 6.20 -5.31 4.10
CA ILE A 68 5.98 -6.59 3.43
C ILE A 68 6.77 -7.69 4.16
N PRO A 69 6.11 -8.59 4.90
CA PRO A 69 6.78 -9.66 5.64
C PRO A 69 7.49 -10.68 4.73
N ALA A 70 8.58 -11.27 5.21
CA ALA A 70 9.35 -12.26 4.46
C ALA A 70 8.53 -13.45 3.90
N PRO A 71 7.50 -14.00 4.59
CA PRO A 71 6.63 -15.01 4.00
C PRO A 71 5.84 -14.52 2.77
N VAL A 72 5.49 -13.23 2.71
CA VAL A 72 4.82 -12.62 1.55
C VAL A 72 5.79 -12.47 0.37
N CYS A 73 7.03 -12.09 0.63
CA CYS A 73 8.09 -12.07 -0.41
C CYS A 73 8.36 -13.47 -0.96
N ARG A 74 8.33 -14.51 -0.11
CA ARG A 74 8.49 -15.91 -0.52
C ARG A 74 7.34 -16.35 -1.42
N PHE A 75 6.09 -16.04 -1.03
CA PHE A 75 4.92 -16.28 -1.86
C PHE A 75 5.07 -15.65 -3.24
N ALA A 76 5.47 -14.38 -3.32
CA ALA A 76 5.68 -13.71 -4.61
C ALA A 76 6.80 -14.38 -5.44
N SER A 77 7.89 -14.82 -4.81
CA SER A 77 8.97 -15.53 -5.51
C SER A 77 8.50 -16.86 -6.10
N GLU A 78 7.73 -17.64 -5.34
CA GLU A 78 7.16 -18.91 -5.82
C GLU A 78 6.08 -18.69 -6.88
N LEU A 79 5.25 -17.65 -6.73
CA LEU A 79 4.26 -17.25 -7.72
C LEU A 79 4.90 -16.94 -9.07
N ALA A 80 5.99 -16.16 -9.07
CA ALA A 80 6.72 -15.84 -10.28
C ALA A 80 7.38 -17.06 -10.94
N ALA A 81 7.95 -17.96 -10.13
CA ALA A 81 8.57 -19.18 -10.60
C ALA A 81 7.55 -20.17 -11.20
N ALA A 82 6.38 -20.29 -10.57
CA ALA A 82 5.32 -21.19 -10.99
C ALA A 82 4.56 -20.68 -12.24
N ARG A 83 4.64 -19.37 -12.56
CA ARG A 83 3.94 -18.75 -13.70
C ARG A 83 2.43 -19.01 -13.70
N VAL A 84 1.87 -19.16 -12.50
CA VAL A 84 0.45 -19.49 -12.30
C VAL A 84 -0.44 -18.25 -12.29
N LEU A 85 0.12 -17.08 -12.00
CA LEU A 85 -0.58 -15.83 -12.26
C LEU A 85 -0.51 -15.55 -13.76
N GLY A 86 -1.66 -15.39 -14.42
CA GLY A 86 -1.73 -14.89 -15.78
C GLY A 86 -1.25 -13.42 -15.86
N ALA A 87 -2.06 -12.52 -16.41
CA ALA A 87 -1.71 -11.10 -16.42
C ALA A 87 -1.97 -10.42 -15.05
N SER A 88 -3.16 -10.65 -14.47
CA SER A 88 -3.57 -10.08 -13.19
C SER A 88 -4.57 -10.97 -12.45
N LEU A 89 -4.65 -10.77 -11.14
CA LEU A 89 -5.70 -11.21 -10.24
C LEU A 89 -6.38 -9.98 -9.68
N GLU A 90 -7.67 -9.83 -9.94
CA GLU A 90 -8.46 -8.68 -9.54
C GLU A 90 -9.62 -9.07 -8.63
N PHE A 91 -9.73 -8.35 -7.52
CA PHE A 91 -10.88 -8.35 -6.64
C PHE A 91 -11.52 -6.98 -6.75
N PRO A 92 -12.55 -6.81 -7.59
CA PRO A 92 -13.08 -5.50 -7.92
C PRO A 92 -13.69 -4.77 -6.72
N ARG A 93 -14.10 -5.51 -5.69
CA ARG A 93 -14.75 -5.00 -4.49
C ARG A 93 -14.54 -5.93 -3.30
N ILE A 94 -13.92 -5.41 -2.24
CA ILE A 94 -13.75 -6.07 -0.93
C ILE A 94 -14.26 -5.10 0.12
N GLU A 95 -15.21 -5.52 0.96
CA GLU A 95 -15.82 -4.63 1.96
C GLU A 95 -14.84 -4.37 3.13
N VAL A 96 -14.75 -3.11 3.54
CA VAL A 96 -13.88 -2.69 4.63
C VAL A 96 -14.46 -3.15 5.96
N GLY A 97 -13.65 -3.84 6.76
CA GLY A 97 -14.13 -4.50 7.99
C GLY A 97 -14.64 -5.92 7.76
N GLY A 98 -14.63 -6.41 6.52
CA GLY A 98 -14.81 -7.83 6.23
C GLY A 98 -13.65 -8.68 6.77
N SER A 99 -13.91 -9.97 6.96
CA SER A 99 -12.89 -10.94 7.34
C SER A 99 -11.96 -11.27 6.16
N ALA A 100 -10.77 -11.82 6.44
CA ALA A 100 -9.86 -12.35 5.41
C ALA A 100 -10.51 -13.42 4.50
N SER A 101 -11.69 -13.93 4.90
CA SER A 101 -12.52 -14.80 4.07
C SER A 101 -13.21 -14.09 2.91
N GLN A 102 -13.27 -12.76 2.83
CA GLN A 102 -13.73 -12.06 1.61
C GLN A 102 -12.70 -12.11 0.49
N LEU A 103 -11.43 -12.35 0.85
CA LEU A 103 -10.41 -12.80 -0.09
C LEU A 103 -10.52 -14.32 -0.34
N GLN A 104 -11.68 -14.94 -0.10
CA GLN A 104 -11.95 -16.30 -0.53
C GLN A 104 -12.00 -16.32 -2.04
N LEU A 105 -11.13 -17.17 -2.56
CA LEU A 105 -10.87 -17.34 -3.96
C LEU A 105 -11.43 -18.68 -4.37
N GLU A 106 -12.72 -18.73 -4.71
CA GLU A 106 -13.32 -19.96 -5.24
C GLU A 106 -12.90 -20.17 -6.70
N GLY A 107 -12.52 -21.40 -7.03
CA GLY A 107 -12.41 -21.92 -8.40
C GLY A 107 -11.12 -21.63 -9.18
N ALA A 108 -10.52 -20.43 -9.06
CA ALA A 108 -9.38 -20.03 -9.92
C ALA A 108 -8.00 -20.07 -9.24
N PHE A 109 -7.92 -20.43 -7.95
CA PHE A 109 -6.70 -20.19 -7.15
C PHE A 109 -6.29 -21.34 -6.22
N GLU A 110 -6.79 -22.55 -6.44
CA GLU A 110 -6.26 -23.75 -5.76
C GLU A 110 -4.74 -23.85 -5.93
N GLN A 111 -4.24 -23.55 -7.13
CA GLN A 111 -2.80 -23.50 -7.43
C GLN A 111 -2.04 -22.43 -6.64
N LEU A 112 -2.68 -21.33 -6.24
CA LEU A 112 -2.05 -20.32 -5.38
C LEU A 112 -2.02 -20.76 -3.93
N ALA A 113 -3.05 -21.47 -3.48
CA ALA A 113 -3.16 -21.95 -2.11
C ALA A 113 -2.07 -22.96 -1.76
N ASP A 114 -1.55 -23.68 -2.76
CA ASP A 114 -0.43 -24.61 -2.64
C ASP A 114 0.93 -23.90 -2.51
N LEU A 115 1.02 -22.61 -2.88
CA LEU A 115 2.27 -21.86 -2.77
C LEU A 115 2.58 -21.50 -1.32
N SER A 116 3.85 -21.60 -0.95
CA SER A 116 4.29 -21.27 0.39
C SER A 116 4.12 -19.77 0.65
N GLY A 117 3.58 -19.45 1.83
CA GLY A 117 3.27 -18.06 2.18
C GLY A 117 1.93 -17.54 1.67
N TRP A 118 1.12 -18.35 0.96
CA TRP A 118 -0.25 -18.00 0.55
C TRP A 118 -1.08 -17.37 1.68
N TYR A 119 -1.20 -18.06 2.82
CA TYR A 119 -1.96 -17.56 3.97
C TYR A 119 -1.38 -16.25 4.52
N ALA A 120 -0.05 -16.09 4.50
CA ALA A 120 0.59 -14.87 4.94
C ALA A 120 0.30 -13.69 3.99
N TRP A 121 0.33 -13.92 2.68
CA TRP A 121 -0.08 -12.93 1.68
C TRP A 121 -1.56 -12.54 1.85
N ARG A 122 -2.45 -13.53 2.02
CA ARG A 122 -3.89 -13.28 2.20
C ARG A 122 -4.16 -12.45 3.45
N ASP A 123 -3.57 -12.83 4.57
CA ASP A 123 -3.76 -12.12 5.84
C ASP A 123 -3.15 -10.70 5.76
N TRP A 124 -1.99 -10.55 5.12
CA TRP A 124 -1.37 -9.25 4.84
C TRP A 124 -2.24 -8.36 3.94
N ALA A 125 -2.79 -8.93 2.86
CA ALA A 125 -3.67 -8.22 1.94
C ALA A 125 -4.96 -7.76 2.62
N ALA A 126 -5.57 -8.62 3.44
CA ALA A 126 -6.76 -8.29 4.22
C ALA A 126 -6.51 -7.14 5.21
N ASP A 127 -5.36 -7.16 5.90
CA ASP A 127 -4.96 -6.08 6.82
C ASP A 127 -4.79 -4.76 6.06
N TRP A 128 -4.09 -4.76 4.92
CA TRP A 128 -3.92 -3.55 4.11
C TRP A 128 -5.21 -3.04 3.49
N VAL A 129 -6.10 -3.91 3.02
CA VAL A 129 -7.44 -3.52 2.57
C VAL A 129 -8.21 -2.80 3.68
N SER A 130 -8.19 -3.35 4.89
CA SER A 130 -8.85 -2.73 6.05
C SER A 130 -8.24 -1.36 6.39
N ARG A 131 -6.90 -1.27 6.48
CA ARG A 131 -6.20 -0.01 6.80
C ARG A 131 -6.40 1.05 5.73
N PHE A 132 -6.22 0.69 4.46
CA PHE A 132 -6.37 1.59 3.32
C PHE A 132 -7.81 2.08 3.19
N GLY A 133 -8.79 1.18 3.33
CA GLY A 133 -10.21 1.53 3.33
C GLY A 133 -10.57 2.53 4.42
N ARG A 134 -10.09 2.31 5.66
CA ARG A 134 -10.28 3.25 6.77
C ARG A 134 -9.62 4.60 6.53
N LEU A 135 -8.42 4.63 5.94
CA LEU A 135 -7.71 5.87 5.61
C LEU A 135 -8.53 6.75 4.66
N GLY A 136 -9.24 6.15 3.70
CA GLY A 136 -10.12 6.84 2.76
C GLY A 136 -11.56 7.02 3.19
N ASN A 137 -11.93 6.53 4.39
CA ASN A 137 -13.33 6.34 4.80
C ASN A 137 -14.18 5.64 3.72
N ALA A 138 -13.59 4.67 3.02
CA ALA A 138 -14.24 3.91 1.96
C ALA A 138 -14.97 2.70 2.54
N SER A 139 -16.15 2.38 2.02
CA SER A 139 -16.87 1.16 2.37
C SER A 139 -16.28 -0.08 1.70
N ALA A 140 -15.62 0.08 0.55
CA ALA A 140 -14.96 -1.01 -0.15
C ALA A 140 -13.67 -0.58 -0.86
N VAL A 141 -12.81 -1.57 -1.11
CA VAL A 141 -11.51 -1.42 -1.76
C VAL A 141 -11.42 -2.43 -2.91
N ARG A 142 -10.88 -2.00 -4.04
CA ARG A 142 -10.43 -2.87 -5.13
C ARG A 142 -9.00 -3.31 -4.85
N LEU A 143 -8.75 -4.61 -4.90
CA LEU A 143 -7.40 -5.17 -4.86
C LEU A 143 -7.05 -5.72 -6.24
N ASN A 144 -5.86 -5.39 -6.74
CA ASN A 144 -5.30 -6.02 -7.91
C ASN A 144 -3.89 -6.52 -7.59
N MET A 145 -3.54 -7.73 -8.04
CA MET A 145 -2.19 -8.27 -8.04
C MET A 145 -1.82 -8.62 -9.47
N SER A 146 -0.69 -8.12 -9.97
CA SER A 146 -0.23 -8.38 -11.33
C SER A 146 1.16 -9.00 -11.34
N HIS A 147 1.41 -9.88 -12.30
CA HIS A 147 2.73 -10.43 -12.60
C HIS A 147 3.09 -10.03 -14.03
N SER A 148 4.23 -9.40 -14.19
CA SER A 148 4.71 -8.94 -15.50
C SER A 148 6.19 -9.19 -15.65
N LEU A 149 6.60 -9.39 -16.90
CA LEU A 149 8.00 -9.36 -17.31
C LEU A 149 8.26 -8.00 -17.98
N GLY A 150 8.77 -7.03 -17.21
CA GLY A 150 8.97 -5.66 -17.67
C GLY A 150 7.87 -4.66 -17.31
N PRO A 151 8.03 -3.39 -17.70
CA PRO A 151 7.17 -2.31 -17.26
C PRO A 151 5.76 -2.38 -17.87
N THR A 152 4.74 -2.35 -17.02
CA THR A 152 3.32 -2.23 -17.43
C THR A 152 2.89 -0.78 -17.65
N CYS A 153 3.49 0.18 -16.94
CA CYS A 153 3.24 1.61 -17.11
C CYS A 153 4.58 2.39 -17.13
N PRO A 154 5.35 2.31 -18.23
CA PRO A 154 6.72 2.84 -18.31
C PRO A 154 6.80 4.37 -18.36
N ARG A 155 5.68 5.06 -18.57
CA ARG A 155 5.62 6.52 -18.70
C ARG A 155 5.30 7.16 -17.36
N PHE A 156 5.97 8.27 -17.06
CA PHE A 156 5.62 9.10 -15.91
C PHE A 156 4.22 9.67 -16.08
N HIS A 157 3.38 9.43 -15.09
CA HIS A 157 1.99 9.87 -15.04
C HIS A 157 1.56 10.14 -13.60
N VAL A 158 0.40 10.77 -13.47
CA VAL A 158 -0.36 10.86 -12.22
C VAL A 158 -1.67 10.13 -12.46
N ASP A 159 -2.08 9.27 -11.54
CA ASP A 159 -3.36 8.58 -11.65
C ASP A 159 -4.53 9.54 -11.41
N ALA A 160 -5.61 9.41 -12.19
CA ALA A 160 -6.84 10.20 -12.05
C ALA A 160 -7.77 9.65 -10.94
N ILE A 161 -7.21 9.45 -9.75
CA ILE A 161 -7.87 8.87 -8.56
C ILE A 161 -7.58 9.72 -7.32
N HIS A 162 -8.21 9.40 -6.19
CA HIS A 162 -7.89 10.05 -4.93
C HIS A 162 -6.57 9.54 -4.35
N LEU A 163 -6.50 8.26 -4.02
CA LEU A 163 -5.32 7.64 -3.41
C LEU A 163 -5.17 6.22 -3.95
N ARG A 164 -3.94 5.76 -4.10
CA ARG A 164 -3.62 4.37 -4.40
C ARG A 164 -2.51 3.87 -3.50
N LEU A 165 -2.67 2.65 -3.03
CA LEU A 165 -1.57 1.91 -2.44
C LEU A 165 -0.85 1.14 -3.55
N ILE A 166 0.48 1.17 -3.58
CA ILE A 166 1.31 0.31 -4.44
C ILE A 166 2.34 -0.41 -3.59
N ALA A 167 2.34 -1.73 -3.66
CA ALA A 167 3.32 -2.60 -3.01
C ALA A 167 4.00 -3.48 -4.05
N THR A 168 5.32 -3.42 -4.17
CA THR A 168 6.08 -4.31 -5.05
C THR A 168 6.55 -5.51 -4.22
N LEU A 169 5.92 -6.67 -4.42
CA LEU A 169 6.24 -7.89 -3.67
C LEU A 169 7.50 -8.61 -4.20
N LEU A 170 7.78 -8.43 -5.50
CA LEU A 170 8.95 -8.95 -6.19
C LEU A 170 9.37 -7.98 -7.28
N GLY A 171 10.68 -7.79 -7.47
CA GLY A 171 11.25 -6.91 -8.49
C GLY A 171 11.44 -5.46 -8.00
N PRO A 172 11.84 -4.54 -8.90
CA PRO A 172 12.13 -3.16 -8.55
C PRO A 172 10.87 -2.36 -8.19
N GLY A 173 11.00 -1.48 -7.19
CA GLY A 173 9.92 -0.63 -6.71
C GLY A 173 9.45 0.40 -7.75
N THR A 174 8.25 0.95 -7.53
CA THR A 174 7.71 2.02 -8.37
C THR A 174 8.63 3.25 -8.31
N GLN A 175 8.94 3.81 -9.48
CA GLN A 175 9.74 5.03 -9.59
C GLN A 175 8.84 6.26 -9.52
N TRP A 176 9.33 7.34 -8.93
CA TRP A 176 8.56 8.57 -8.74
C TRP A 176 9.46 9.82 -8.77
N LEU A 177 8.84 10.97 -8.95
CA LEU A 177 9.47 12.29 -8.99
C LEU A 177 8.74 13.25 -8.06
N ARG A 178 9.47 14.20 -7.45
CA ARG A 178 8.84 15.31 -6.74
C ARG A 178 8.22 16.27 -7.77
N PRO A 179 7.09 16.93 -7.47
CA PRO A 179 6.46 17.90 -8.36
C PRO A 179 7.43 18.98 -8.88
N VAL A 180 8.36 19.44 -8.04
CA VAL A 180 9.36 20.45 -8.42
C VAL A 180 10.39 19.97 -9.45
N ASP A 181 10.59 18.66 -9.56
CA ASP A 181 11.52 18.03 -10.50
C ASP A 181 10.82 17.64 -11.82
N VAL A 182 9.50 17.88 -11.91
CA VAL A 182 8.69 17.50 -13.07
C VAL A 182 8.55 18.70 -13.99
N SER A 183 9.10 18.56 -15.19
CA SER A 183 8.83 19.50 -16.29
C SER A 183 7.55 19.12 -17.03
N GLN A 184 6.83 20.13 -17.55
CA GLN A 184 5.67 19.93 -18.40
C GLN A 184 5.88 20.56 -19.78
N THR A 185 5.26 19.99 -20.79
CA THR A 185 5.17 20.56 -22.14
C THR A 185 4.20 21.74 -22.16
N ALA A 186 4.19 22.52 -23.25
CA ALA A 186 3.34 23.69 -23.38
C ALA A 186 1.83 23.38 -23.29
N ASP A 187 1.42 22.15 -23.60
CA ASP A 187 0.05 21.63 -23.46
C ASP A 187 -0.20 20.96 -22.09
N GLY A 188 0.69 21.13 -21.12
CA GLY A 188 0.52 20.68 -19.74
C GLY A 188 0.80 19.19 -19.51
N ARG A 189 1.40 18.46 -20.47
CA ARG A 189 1.73 17.04 -20.30
C ARG A 189 3.06 16.87 -19.60
N ILE A 190 3.17 15.83 -18.77
CA ILE A 190 4.42 15.50 -18.08
C ILE A 190 5.50 15.13 -19.11
N CYS A 191 6.63 15.83 -19.07
CA CYS A 191 7.81 15.49 -19.84
C CYS A 191 8.35 14.11 -19.41
N GLN A 192 8.65 13.25 -20.37
CA GLN A 192 9.08 11.87 -20.11
C GLN A 192 10.62 11.76 -19.92
N THR A 193 11.35 12.82 -20.27
CA THR A 193 12.81 12.95 -20.14
C THR A 193 13.16 13.65 -18.82
N ALA A 194 12.84 13.01 -17.69
CA ALA A 194 13.32 13.47 -16.39
C ALA A 194 14.81 13.16 -16.23
N ASP A 195 15.52 14.00 -15.48
CA ASP A 195 16.90 13.72 -15.07
C ASP A 195 16.91 12.40 -14.25
N PRO A 196 17.65 11.36 -14.69
CA PRO A 196 17.73 10.09 -13.96
C PRO A 196 18.19 10.25 -12.51
N HIS A 197 18.96 11.28 -12.16
CA HIS A 197 19.43 11.54 -10.80
C HIS A 197 18.33 12.07 -9.86
N LEU A 198 17.23 12.59 -10.41
CA LEU A 198 16.08 13.06 -9.65
C LEU A 198 15.02 11.97 -9.47
N VAL A 199 15.10 10.89 -10.25
CA VAL A 199 14.17 9.76 -10.15
C VAL A 199 14.41 9.01 -8.85
N GLN A 200 13.39 8.97 -8.00
CA GLN A 200 13.37 8.21 -6.77
C GLN A 200 12.65 6.87 -6.99
N GLN A 201 12.87 5.92 -6.09
CA GLN A 201 12.26 4.60 -6.16
C GLN A 201 11.83 4.15 -4.77
N ILE A 202 10.62 3.61 -4.67
CA ILE A 202 10.15 2.97 -3.44
C ILE A 202 11.08 1.82 -3.06
N GLY A 203 11.41 1.71 -1.78
CA GLY A 203 12.24 0.65 -1.24
C GLY A 203 11.65 -0.75 -1.46
N ALA A 204 12.53 -1.75 -1.57
CA ALA A 204 12.09 -3.14 -1.55
C ALA A 204 11.48 -3.48 -0.18
N GLY A 205 10.35 -4.20 -0.17
CA GLY A 205 9.64 -4.51 1.07
C GLY A 205 8.80 -3.37 1.64
N SER A 206 8.75 -2.22 0.96
CA SER A 206 7.94 -1.08 1.35
C SER A 206 6.56 -1.06 0.68
N VAL A 207 5.61 -0.40 1.33
CA VAL A 207 4.31 -0.02 0.78
C VAL A 207 4.32 1.48 0.55
N GLY A 208 3.94 1.93 -0.65
CA GLY A 208 3.80 3.36 -0.95
C GLY A 208 2.34 3.77 -1.10
N LEU A 209 1.96 4.88 -0.49
CA LEU A 209 0.68 5.56 -0.70
C LEU A 209 0.86 6.74 -1.66
N PHE A 210 0.22 6.66 -2.81
CA PHE A 210 0.34 7.59 -3.93
C PHE A 210 -0.92 8.44 -4.05
N LYS A 211 -0.78 9.75 -3.82
CA LYS A 211 -1.84 10.71 -4.13
C LYS A 211 -2.07 10.75 -5.63
N GLY A 212 -3.31 10.59 -6.07
CA GLY A 212 -3.69 10.86 -7.45
C GLY A 212 -4.09 12.31 -7.65
N ALA A 213 -4.48 12.66 -8.87
CA ALA A 213 -4.89 14.01 -9.25
C ALA A 213 -6.15 14.48 -8.51
N ASN A 214 -7.00 13.56 -8.04
CA ASN A 214 -8.23 13.90 -7.33
C ASN A 214 -8.02 13.96 -5.81
N PHE A 215 -6.82 13.69 -5.29
CA PHE A 215 -6.56 13.73 -3.83
C PHE A 215 -6.83 15.11 -3.24
N ASP A 216 -6.28 16.12 -3.89
CA ASP A 216 -6.41 17.53 -3.54
C ASP A 216 -6.44 18.34 -4.86
N PRO A 217 -7.63 18.44 -5.48
CA PRO A 217 -7.78 19.05 -6.80
C PRO A 217 -7.31 20.50 -6.86
N GLU A 218 -7.32 21.21 -5.72
CA GLU A 218 -6.88 22.60 -5.61
C GLU A 218 -5.36 22.72 -5.69
N SER A 219 -4.61 21.78 -5.11
CA SER A 219 -3.14 21.82 -5.19
C SER A 219 -2.61 21.25 -6.50
N GLY A 220 -3.33 20.31 -7.13
CA GLY A 220 -2.90 19.66 -8.37
C GLY A 220 -1.63 18.79 -8.21
N ARG A 221 -1.25 18.45 -6.98
CA ARG A 221 0.02 17.78 -6.62
C ARG A 221 -0.13 16.27 -6.42
N GLY A 222 -0.65 15.58 -7.43
CA GLY A 222 -0.57 14.12 -7.44
C GLY A 222 0.88 13.64 -7.58
N VAL A 223 1.16 12.42 -7.15
CA VAL A 223 2.50 11.83 -7.22
C VAL A 223 2.78 11.38 -8.65
N VAL A 224 3.78 12.00 -9.27
CA VAL A 224 4.26 11.59 -10.60
C VAL A 224 5.07 10.31 -10.46
N HIS A 225 4.62 9.24 -11.10
CA HIS A 225 5.21 7.92 -10.94
C HIS A 225 5.14 7.07 -12.22
N ARG A 226 5.89 5.97 -12.23
CA ARG A 226 5.92 4.96 -13.31
C ARG A 226 6.38 3.60 -12.78
N SER A 227 6.08 2.54 -13.53
CA SER A 227 6.82 1.29 -13.34
C SER A 227 8.28 1.46 -13.79
N PRO A 228 9.25 0.92 -13.04
CA PRO A 228 10.67 0.97 -13.42
C PRO A 228 10.89 0.29 -14.79
N PRO A 229 11.85 0.76 -15.61
CA PRO A 229 12.03 0.30 -16.99
C PRO A 229 12.64 -1.11 -17.11
N ASP A 230 13.08 -1.68 -15.99
CA ASP A 230 13.69 -3.00 -15.87
C ASP A 230 12.82 -4.11 -16.46
N ARG A 231 13.44 -5.02 -17.21
CA ARG A 231 12.80 -6.19 -17.83
C ARG A 231 13.01 -7.43 -16.98
N VAL A 232 12.57 -7.38 -15.73
CA VAL A 232 12.64 -8.48 -14.77
C VAL A 232 11.23 -8.85 -14.31
N ASP A 233 11.11 -10.03 -13.68
CA ASP A 233 9.87 -10.41 -13.02
C ASP A 233 9.49 -9.38 -11.96
N ARG A 234 8.25 -8.90 -12.07
CA ARG A 234 7.71 -7.91 -11.15
C ARG A 234 6.30 -8.32 -10.74
N ILE A 235 6.10 -8.45 -9.43
CA ILE A 235 4.80 -8.70 -8.83
C ILE A 235 4.40 -7.49 -8.01
N VAL A 236 3.25 -6.92 -8.34
CA VAL A 236 2.75 -5.69 -7.72
C VAL A 236 1.34 -5.90 -7.24
N VAL A 237 1.08 -5.45 -6.02
CA VAL A 237 -0.27 -5.29 -5.48
C VAL A 237 -0.63 -3.80 -5.49
N THR A 238 -1.83 -3.49 -5.99
CA THR A 238 -2.42 -2.15 -5.92
C THR A 238 -3.76 -2.20 -5.20
N LEU A 239 -4.02 -1.20 -4.35
CA LEU A 239 -5.34 -0.96 -3.77
C LEU A 239 -5.88 0.40 -4.20
N ASP A 240 -7.15 0.42 -4.61
CA ASP A 240 -7.92 1.63 -4.94
C ASP A 240 -9.24 1.62 -4.17
N PHE A 241 -9.83 2.78 -3.88
CA PHE A 241 -11.20 2.81 -3.37
C PHE A 241 -12.17 2.27 -4.43
N ALA A 242 -13.03 1.35 -4.03
CA ALA A 242 -14.10 0.86 -4.90
C ALA A 242 -15.30 1.80 -4.77
N ALA A 243 -15.77 2.32 -5.91
CA ALA A 243 -17.03 3.04 -5.99
C ALA A 243 -18.23 2.12 -5.66
#